data_AF-A0A3G6RJS3-F1
#
_entry.id   AF-A0A3G6RJS3-F1
#
_cell.length_a   1.000
_cell.length_b   1.000
_cell.length_c   1.000
_cell.angle_alpha   90.00
_cell.angle_beta   90.00
_cell.angle_gamma   90.00
#
_symmetry.space_group_name_H-M   'P 1'
#
loop_
_entity.id
_entity.type
_entity.pdbx_description
1 polymer ?
#
loop_
_entity_poly.entity_id
_entity_poly.type
_entity_poly.pdbx_seq_one_letter_code
_entity_poly.pdbx_strand_id
1 'polypeptide(L)'
;MLKNTFFLLLASSFLLLSCDYKEKEKSLTDREKQLLEKEKIFAKKESEYQSLLKMRDSIYAKKDSVVIAAWPEEISGPWNGKVICTESNCSDYAIGDQRTDIWEFDNDSTQPITKIINNNNLVRLYTGKFENNEIRLSFKTDSTAKKNVEMNVLLNDISDNKIKGTRTITSDGCTAKFSVELVRSTK
;
A
#
# COMPACT_ATOMS: atom_id res chain seq x y z
N MET A 1 16.04 101.50 -9.80
CA MET A 1 16.85 100.29 -10.07
C MET A 1 16.46 99.05 -9.23
N LEU A 2 15.50 99.13 -8.30
CA LEU A 2 15.11 97.99 -7.42
C LEU A 2 14.14 96.96 -8.05
N LYS A 3 13.46 97.29 -9.17
CA LYS A 3 12.37 96.47 -9.73
C LYS A 3 12.87 95.33 -10.63
N ASN A 4 14.03 95.50 -11.27
CA ASN A 4 14.65 94.46 -12.11
C ASN A 4 15.41 93.41 -11.30
N THR A 5 15.95 93.76 -10.13
CA THR A 5 16.68 92.82 -9.26
C THR A 5 15.73 91.85 -8.56
N PHE A 6 14.52 92.28 -8.20
CA PHE A 6 13.50 91.41 -7.60
C PHE A 6 13.00 90.34 -8.58
N PHE A 7 12.84 90.69 -9.86
CA PHE A 7 12.43 89.75 -10.90
C PHE A 7 13.52 88.71 -11.20
N LEU A 8 14.80 89.12 -11.12
CA LEU A 8 15.94 88.21 -11.28
C LEU A 8 16.06 87.22 -10.10
N LEU A 9 15.82 87.70 -8.87
CA LEU A 9 15.79 86.86 -7.67
C LEU A 9 14.64 85.86 -7.68
N LEU A 10 13.45 86.28 -8.14
CA LEU A 10 12.29 85.40 -8.27
C LEU A 10 12.49 84.33 -9.35
N ALA A 11 13.09 84.69 -10.49
CA ALA A 11 13.45 83.76 -11.56
C ALA A 11 14.53 82.76 -11.11
N SER A 12 15.53 83.22 -10.35
CA SER A 12 16.55 82.35 -9.77
C SER A 12 15.98 81.37 -8.74
N SER A 13 14.93 81.74 -8.00
CA SER A 13 14.28 80.85 -7.03
C SER A 13 13.43 79.77 -7.71
N PHE A 14 12.83 80.06 -8.86
CA PHE A 14 12.07 79.07 -9.65
C PHE A 14 12.97 78.01 -10.31
N LEU A 15 14.21 78.38 -10.68
CA LEU A 15 15.18 77.45 -11.26
C LEU A 15 15.77 76.45 -10.23
N LEU A 16 15.69 76.76 -8.93
CA LEU A 16 16.14 75.84 -7.86
C LEU A 16 15.10 74.76 -7.52
N LEU A 17 13.80 74.99 -7.81
CA LEU A 17 12.73 74.01 -7.56
C LEU A 17 12.69 72.88 -8.61
N SER A 18 13.30 73.06 -9.79
CA SER A 18 13.32 72.04 -10.86
C SER A 18 14.44 71.00 -10.73
N CYS A 19 15.40 71.18 -9.81
CA CYS A 19 16.51 70.23 -9.63
C CYS A 19 16.13 68.98 -8.79
N ASP A 20 15.07 69.03 -8.00
CA ASP A 20 14.66 67.96 -7.07
C ASP A 20 13.76 66.89 -7.73
N TYR A 21 13.23 67.18 -8.93
CA TYR A 21 12.31 66.30 -9.66
C TYR A 21 12.99 65.00 -10.16
N LYS A 22 14.26 65.11 -10.58
CA LYS A 22 15.01 64.00 -11.19
C LYS A 22 15.39 62.92 -10.17
N GLU A 23 15.67 63.33 -8.93
CA GLU A 23 15.97 62.41 -7.83
C GLU A 23 14.71 61.69 -7.35
N LYS A 24 13.58 62.41 -7.29
CA LYS A 24 12.27 61.83 -6.98
C LYS A 24 11.81 60.83 -8.04
N GLU A 25 11.95 61.12 -9.32
CA GLU A 25 11.61 60.21 -10.42
C GLU A 25 12.46 58.93 -10.39
N LYS A 26 13.76 59.06 -10.09
CA LYS A 26 14.65 57.90 -9.91
C LYS A 26 14.20 57.05 -8.71
N SER A 27 13.86 57.67 -7.58
CA SER A 27 13.38 56.96 -6.38
C SER A 27 12.06 56.21 -6.63
N LEU A 28 11.16 56.79 -7.44
CA LEU A 28 9.90 56.16 -7.83
C LEU A 28 10.16 54.96 -8.76
N THR A 29 11.04 55.13 -9.74
CA THR A 29 11.42 54.06 -10.69
C THR A 29 12.07 52.88 -9.97
N ASP A 30 12.97 53.14 -9.02
CA ASP A 30 13.61 52.10 -8.21
C ASP A 30 12.58 51.36 -7.34
N ARG A 31 11.60 52.07 -6.79
CA ARG A 31 10.53 51.49 -5.98
C ARG A 31 9.56 50.64 -6.81
N GLU A 32 9.21 51.08 -8.02
CA GLU A 32 8.41 50.30 -8.97
C GLU A 32 9.13 49.01 -9.38
N LYS A 33 10.43 49.09 -9.66
CA LYS A 33 11.24 47.91 -9.99
C LYS A 33 11.28 46.91 -8.84
N GLN A 34 11.46 47.37 -7.61
CA GLN A 34 11.43 46.51 -6.43
C GLN A 34 10.05 45.86 -6.19
N LEU A 35 8.96 46.61 -6.42
CA LEU A 35 7.60 46.07 -6.31
C LEU A 35 7.36 44.98 -7.36
N LEU A 36 7.77 45.22 -8.59
CA LEU A 36 7.62 44.27 -9.70
C LEU A 36 8.43 42.99 -9.46
N GLU A 37 9.64 43.08 -8.89
CA GLU A 37 10.41 41.90 -8.48
C GLU A 37 9.71 41.11 -7.37
N LYS A 38 9.11 41.79 -6.38
CA LYS A 38 8.33 41.13 -5.33
C LYS A 38 7.10 40.43 -5.88
N GLU A 39 6.35 41.06 -6.77
CA GLU A 39 5.18 40.47 -7.42
C GLU A 39 5.54 39.19 -8.19
N LYS A 40 6.67 39.19 -8.91
CA LYS A 40 7.18 37.98 -9.59
C LYS A 40 7.50 36.86 -8.62
N ILE A 41 8.12 37.18 -7.48
CA ILE A 41 8.45 36.20 -6.44
C ILE A 41 7.17 35.62 -5.83
N PHE A 42 6.17 36.46 -5.54
CA PHE A 42 4.88 36.01 -5.01
C PHE A 42 4.13 35.11 -6.00
N ALA A 43 4.08 35.50 -7.28
CA ALA A 43 3.45 34.69 -8.32
C ALA A 43 4.09 33.31 -8.44
N LYS A 44 5.42 33.22 -8.34
CA LYS A 44 6.14 31.94 -8.33
C LYS A 44 5.78 31.09 -7.11
N LYS A 45 5.80 31.68 -5.91
CA LYS A 45 5.46 30.97 -4.67
C LYS A 45 4.02 30.47 -4.65
N GLU A 46 3.08 31.26 -5.16
CA GLU A 46 1.68 30.85 -5.25
C GLU A 46 1.50 29.67 -6.20
N SER A 47 2.16 29.70 -7.36
CA SER A 47 2.16 28.57 -8.31
C SER A 47 2.71 27.28 -7.67
N GLU A 48 3.84 27.38 -6.96
CA GLU A 48 4.42 26.26 -6.22
C GLU A 48 3.47 25.76 -5.13
N TYR A 49 2.88 26.66 -4.35
CA TYR A 49 1.90 26.30 -3.31
C TYR A 49 0.69 25.55 -3.89
N GLN A 50 0.12 26.05 -4.99
CA GLN A 50 -1.00 25.39 -5.68
C GLN A 50 -0.61 24.00 -6.22
N SER A 51 0.62 23.84 -6.73
CA SER A 51 1.11 22.54 -7.18
C SER A 51 1.25 21.53 -6.03
N LEU A 52 1.73 21.99 -4.86
CA LEU A 52 1.86 21.16 -3.67
C LEU A 52 0.48 20.75 -3.12
N LEU A 53 -0.49 21.67 -3.14
CA LEU A 53 -1.88 21.35 -2.78
C LEU A 53 -2.47 20.28 -3.71
N LYS A 54 -2.31 20.40 -5.03
CA LYS A 54 -2.78 19.39 -5.98
C LYS A 54 -2.12 18.02 -5.76
N MET A 55 -0.83 18.00 -5.41
CA MET A 55 -0.11 16.76 -5.08
C MET A 55 -0.63 16.14 -3.77
N ARG A 56 -0.83 16.97 -2.74
CA ARG A 56 -1.44 16.52 -1.48
C ARG A 56 -2.82 15.90 -1.77
N ASP A 57 -3.65 16.60 -2.52
CA ASP A 57 -5.02 16.17 -2.81
C ASP A 57 -5.04 14.89 -3.66
N SER A 58 -4.09 14.70 -4.58
CA SER A 58 -3.98 13.44 -5.34
C SER A 58 -3.56 12.25 -4.47
N ILE A 59 -2.69 12.46 -3.48
CA ILE A 59 -2.29 11.44 -2.51
C ILE A 59 -3.49 11.02 -1.64
N TYR A 60 -4.27 11.98 -1.14
CA TYR A 60 -5.41 11.66 -0.26
C TYR A 60 -6.68 11.25 -1.01
N ALA A 61 -6.85 11.62 -2.28
CA ALA A 61 -7.96 11.16 -3.11
C ALA A 61 -7.87 9.65 -3.39
N LYS A 62 -6.65 9.09 -3.47
CA LYS A 62 -6.42 7.64 -3.45
C LYS A 62 -6.34 7.13 -2.02
N LYS A 63 -7.45 7.20 -1.28
CA LYS A 63 -7.67 6.20 -0.23
C LYS A 63 -8.01 4.90 -0.94
N ASP A 64 -6.98 4.15 -1.31
CA ASP A 64 -7.13 2.74 -1.64
C ASP A 64 -7.62 2.06 -0.35
N SER A 65 -8.93 2.06 -0.12
CA SER A 65 -9.54 1.21 0.88
C SER A 65 -9.36 -0.22 0.38
N VAL A 66 -8.20 -0.80 0.67
CA VAL A 66 -7.98 -2.23 0.50
C VAL A 66 -9.02 -2.88 1.39
N VAL A 67 -10.08 -3.40 0.77
CA VAL A 67 -11.00 -4.31 1.45
C VAL A 67 -10.14 -5.52 1.79
N ILE A 68 -9.71 -5.60 3.05
CA ILE A 68 -8.93 -6.73 3.55
C ILE A 68 -9.87 -7.93 3.48
N ALA A 69 -9.63 -8.81 2.51
CA ALA A 69 -10.32 -10.08 2.48
C ALA A 69 -9.92 -10.82 3.76
N ALA A 70 -10.90 -11.10 4.61
CA ALA A 70 -10.71 -11.78 5.88
C ALA A 70 -11.51 -13.08 5.89
N TRP A 71 -11.05 -14.08 6.63
CA TRP A 71 -11.87 -15.27 6.91
C TRP A 71 -13.14 -14.88 7.68
N PRO A 72 -14.29 -15.50 7.36
CA PRO A 72 -15.48 -15.44 8.21
C PRO A 72 -15.18 -15.90 9.65
N GLU A 73 -15.93 -15.38 10.63
CA GLU A 73 -15.73 -15.71 12.05
C GLU A 73 -15.92 -17.20 12.34
N GLU A 74 -16.74 -17.89 11.55
CA GLU A 74 -17.02 -19.31 11.69
C GLU A 74 -15.80 -20.17 11.35
N ILE A 75 -14.98 -19.72 10.38
CA ILE A 75 -13.80 -20.42 9.87
C ILE A 75 -12.54 -20.00 10.63
N SER A 76 -12.45 -18.74 11.04
CA SER A 76 -11.27 -18.17 11.67
C SER A 76 -10.85 -18.93 12.95
N GLY A 77 -9.54 -19.00 13.18
CA GLY A 77 -8.94 -19.62 14.35
C GLY A 77 -8.41 -21.04 14.12
N PRO A 78 -8.10 -21.78 15.19
CA PRO A 78 -7.42 -23.06 15.13
C PRO A 78 -8.35 -24.26 14.91
N TRP A 79 -7.93 -25.16 14.03
CA TRP A 79 -8.58 -26.42 13.71
C TRP A 79 -7.60 -27.58 13.85
N ASN A 80 -8.07 -28.73 14.32
CA ASN A 80 -7.31 -29.97 14.33
C ASN A 80 -7.46 -30.63 12.96
N GLY A 81 -6.39 -30.61 12.16
CA GLY A 81 -6.37 -31.18 10.82
C GLY A 81 -5.80 -32.59 10.80
N LYS A 82 -6.54 -33.53 10.22
CA LYS A 82 -6.10 -34.86 9.84
C LYS A 82 -6.00 -34.95 8.32
N VAL A 83 -4.82 -35.30 7.83
CA VAL A 83 -4.52 -35.41 6.40
C VAL A 83 -4.11 -36.85 6.11
N ILE A 84 -4.73 -37.49 5.11
CA ILE A 84 -4.46 -38.89 4.74
C ILE A 84 -4.15 -38.95 3.25
N CYS A 85 -3.02 -39.54 2.87
CA CYS A 85 -2.65 -39.77 1.48
C CYS A 85 -3.56 -40.83 0.85
N THR A 86 -4.28 -40.46 -0.20
CA THR A 86 -5.23 -41.34 -0.91
C THR A 86 -4.69 -41.82 -2.24
N GLU A 87 -3.90 -41.00 -2.93
CA GLU A 87 -3.28 -41.30 -4.22
C GLU A 87 -1.88 -40.70 -4.24
N SER A 88 -0.88 -41.45 -4.73
CA SER A 88 0.47 -40.90 -4.90
C SER A 88 1.23 -41.66 -5.98
N ASN A 89 1.96 -40.94 -6.82
CA ASN A 89 3.03 -41.48 -7.64
C ASN A 89 4.42 -40.91 -7.24
N CYS A 90 4.50 -40.23 -6.09
CA CYS A 90 5.72 -39.67 -5.56
C CYS A 90 6.43 -40.68 -4.63
N SER A 91 7.77 -40.74 -4.67
CA SER A 91 8.57 -41.56 -3.75
C SER A 91 8.42 -41.16 -2.28
N ASP A 92 8.15 -39.87 -2.04
CA ASP A 92 8.18 -39.25 -0.71
C ASP A 92 6.84 -39.39 0.04
N TYR A 93 5.80 -39.93 -0.60
CA TYR A 93 4.44 -40.05 -0.04
C TYR A 93 3.86 -41.43 -0.35
N ALA A 94 3.60 -42.22 0.70
CA ALA A 94 2.94 -43.53 0.57
C ALA A 94 1.43 -43.40 0.76
N ILE A 95 0.66 -44.22 0.03
CA ILE A 95 -0.80 -44.28 0.20
C ILE A 95 -1.08 -44.80 1.63
N GLY A 96 -1.96 -44.09 2.34
CA GLY A 96 -2.27 -44.36 3.75
C GLY A 96 -1.44 -43.54 4.76
N ASP A 97 -0.42 -42.79 4.30
CA ASP A 97 0.31 -41.86 5.17
C ASP A 97 -0.66 -40.86 5.81
N GLN A 98 -0.61 -40.78 7.14
CA GLN A 98 -1.44 -39.87 7.91
C GLN A 98 -0.61 -38.84 8.66
N ARG A 99 -1.10 -37.60 8.71
CA ARG A 99 -0.51 -36.52 9.51
C ARG A 99 -1.62 -35.80 10.25
N THR A 100 -1.30 -35.40 11.48
CA THR A 100 -2.19 -34.58 12.30
C THR A 100 -1.45 -33.30 12.65
N ASP A 101 -2.00 -32.17 12.24
CA ASP A 101 -1.42 -30.85 12.39
C ASP A 101 -2.50 -29.86 12.83
N ILE A 102 -2.12 -28.76 13.48
CA ILE A 102 -3.04 -27.65 13.76
C ILE A 102 -3.07 -26.74 12.54
N TRP A 103 -4.26 -26.43 12.06
CA TRP A 103 -4.52 -25.50 10.96
C TRP A 103 -5.12 -24.23 11.54
N GLU A 104 -4.41 -23.11 11.49
CA GLU A 104 -4.86 -21.83 12.00
C GLU A 104 -5.23 -20.91 10.84
N PHE A 105 -6.52 -20.61 10.70
CA PHE A 105 -7.04 -19.65 9.73
C PHE A 105 -6.97 -18.25 10.30
N ASP A 106 -6.02 -17.47 9.78
CA ASP A 106 -5.68 -16.13 10.25
C ASP A 106 -5.63 -15.17 9.06
N ASN A 107 -5.47 -13.88 9.29
CA ASN A 107 -5.34 -12.89 8.23
C ASN A 107 -4.00 -12.18 8.35
N ASP A 108 -3.31 -11.99 7.23
CA ASP A 108 -2.20 -11.05 7.20
C ASP A 108 -2.74 -9.62 6.97
N SER A 109 -1.86 -8.64 6.80
CA SER A 109 -2.24 -7.24 6.59
C SER A 109 -2.98 -6.98 5.27
N THR A 110 -3.08 -7.97 4.38
CA THR A 110 -3.53 -7.81 2.99
C THR A 110 -4.45 -8.92 2.49
N GLN A 111 -4.36 -10.14 3.03
CA GLN A 111 -5.06 -11.33 2.54
C GLN A 111 -5.26 -12.39 3.63
N PRO A 112 -6.23 -13.31 3.45
CA PRO A 112 -6.38 -14.46 4.32
C PRO A 112 -5.20 -15.42 4.18
N ILE A 113 -4.73 -15.96 5.30
CA ILE A 113 -3.66 -16.95 5.36
C ILE A 113 -4.08 -18.16 6.19
N THR A 114 -3.39 -19.28 6.01
CA THR A 114 -3.56 -20.46 6.86
C THR A 114 -2.22 -21.00 7.27
N LYS A 115 -1.97 -21.07 8.58
CA LYS A 115 -0.74 -21.59 9.17
C LYS A 115 -0.94 -23.05 9.53
N ILE A 116 0.04 -23.90 9.18
CA ILE A 116 0.09 -25.29 9.62
C ILE A 116 1.16 -25.39 10.71
N ILE A 117 0.73 -25.77 11.91
CA ILE A 117 1.53 -25.83 13.11
C ILE A 117 1.62 -27.29 13.56
N ASN A 118 2.85 -27.79 13.74
CA ASN A 118 3.12 -29.11 14.29
C ASN A 118 4.09 -28.95 15.47
N ASN A 119 3.75 -29.51 16.63
CA ASN A 119 4.58 -29.43 17.85
C ASN A 119 5.08 -27.99 18.13
N ASN A 120 4.17 -27.01 18.07
CA ASN A 120 4.44 -25.58 18.25
C ASN A 120 5.37 -24.91 17.22
N ASN A 121 5.74 -25.62 16.15
CA ASN A 121 6.54 -25.08 15.06
C ASN A 121 5.67 -24.80 13.83
N LEU A 122 5.89 -23.64 13.20
CA LEU A 122 5.28 -23.32 11.91
C LEU A 122 5.93 -24.18 10.81
N VAL A 123 5.16 -25.12 10.26
CA VAL A 123 5.63 -26.05 9.20
C VAL A 123 5.25 -25.55 7.81
N ARG A 124 4.15 -24.79 7.71
CA ARG A 124 3.71 -24.24 6.44
C ARG A 124 2.87 -22.99 6.62
N LEU A 125 2.97 -22.10 5.65
CA LEU A 125 2.06 -20.97 5.47
C LEU A 125 1.42 -21.08 4.09
N TYR A 126 0.09 -21.04 4.04
CA TYR A 126 -0.68 -21.00 2.81
C TYR A 126 -1.29 -19.61 2.63
N THR A 127 -1.34 -19.15 1.38
CA THR A 127 -2.23 -18.04 1.00
C THR A 127 -3.62 -18.60 0.75
N GLY A 128 -4.64 -17.92 1.27
CA GLY A 128 -6.01 -18.41 1.24
C GLY A 128 -6.98 -17.46 0.53
N LYS A 129 -8.05 -18.05 -0.01
CA LYS A 129 -9.20 -17.33 -0.58
C LYS A 129 -10.48 -18.04 -0.16
N PHE A 130 -11.50 -17.28 0.22
CA PHE A 130 -12.84 -17.79 0.51
C PHE A 130 -13.84 -17.24 -0.51
N GLU A 131 -14.36 -18.11 -1.37
CA GLU A 131 -15.36 -17.74 -2.38
C GLU A 131 -16.33 -18.90 -2.60
N ASN A 132 -17.62 -18.61 -2.81
CA ASN A 132 -18.65 -19.61 -3.09
C ASN A 132 -18.75 -20.74 -2.06
N ASN A 133 -18.53 -20.43 -0.77
CA ASN A 133 -18.47 -21.41 0.32
C ASN A 133 -17.37 -22.49 0.13
N GLU A 134 -16.29 -22.13 -0.58
CA GLU A 134 -15.10 -22.95 -0.74
C GLU A 134 -13.88 -22.19 -0.23
N ILE A 135 -13.01 -22.90 0.50
CA ILE A 135 -11.70 -22.41 0.90
C ILE A 135 -10.67 -22.96 -0.08
N ARG A 136 -9.95 -22.05 -0.73
CA ARG A 136 -8.85 -22.36 -1.64
C ARG A 136 -7.55 -21.89 -1.02
N LEU A 137 -6.64 -22.82 -0.75
CA LEU A 137 -5.32 -22.53 -0.20
C LEU A 137 -4.25 -22.89 -1.22
N SER A 138 -3.23 -22.05 -1.36
CA SER A 138 -2.11 -22.29 -2.27
C SER A 138 -0.78 -22.00 -1.60
N PHE A 139 0.22 -22.80 -1.97
CA PHE A 139 1.61 -22.62 -1.61
C PHE A 139 2.48 -23.02 -2.79
N LYS A 140 3.51 -22.22 -3.06
CA LYS A 140 4.51 -22.52 -4.08
C LYS A 140 5.88 -22.16 -3.55
N THR A 141 6.86 -23.02 -3.78
CA THR A 141 8.26 -22.70 -3.48
C THR A 141 8.76 -21.56 -4.37
N ASP A 142 9.65 -20.74 -3.83
CA ASP A 142 10.32 -19.70 -4.60
C ASP A 142 11.33 -20.27 -5.60
N SER A 143 11.88 -19.38 -6.44
CA SER A 143 12.86 -19.74 -7.48
C SER A 143 14.23 -20.15 -6.93
N THR A 144 14.50 -19.97 -5.64
CA THR A 144 15.77 -20.33 -4.99
C THR A 144 15.72 -21.71 -4.35
N ALA A 145 14.53 -22.30 -4.24
CA ALA A 145 14.34 -23.63 -3.67
C ALA A 145 15.01 -24.71 -4.54
N LYS A 146 15.61 -25.70 -3.87
CA LYS A 146 16.23 -26.85 -4.53
C LYS A 146 15.24 -27.75 -5.29
N LYS A 147 13.96 -27.72 -4.90
CA LYS A 147 12.88 -28.52 -5.46
C LYS A 147 11.66 -27.62 -5.66
N ASN A 148 11.06 -27.67 -6.85
CA ASN A 148 9.83 -26.93 -7.11
C ASN A 148 8.64 -27.72 -6.59
N VAL A 149 7.95 -27.18 -5.60
CA VAL A 149 6.77 -27.81 -4.99
C VAL A 149 5.61 -26.82 -5.03
N GLU A 150 4.51 -27.26 -5.61
CA GLU A 150 3.23 -26.59 -5.60
C GLU A 150 2.25 -27.41 -4.75
N MET A 151 1.50 -26.73 -3.89
CA MET A 151 0.49 -27.35 -3.04
C MET A 151 -0.79 -26.56 -3.12
N ASN A 152 -1.87 -27.25 -3.43
CA ASN A 152 -3.20 -26.67 -3.54
C ASN A 152 -4.14 -27.43 -2.60
N VAL A 153 -4.90 -26.71 -1.80
CA VAL A 153 -5.95 -27.29 -0.93
C VAL A 153 -7.29 -26.70 -1.35
N LEU A 154 -8.27 -27.57 -1.55
CA LEU A 154 -9.66 -27.22 -1.79
C LEU A 154 -10.49 -27.82 -0.67
N LEU A 155 -11.09 -26.96 0.16
CA LEU A 155 -12.05 -27.36 1.19
C LEU A 155 -13.43 -26.87 0.77
N ASN A 156 -14.34 -27.79 0.48
CA ASN A 156 -15.63 -27.51 -0.14
C ASN A 156 -16.82 -28.16 0.61
N ASP A 157 -16.55 -28.94 1.65
CA ASP A 157 -17.54 -29.46 2.59
C ASP A 157 -17.31 -28.77 3.94
N ILE A 158 -17.99 -27.63 4.14
CA ILE A 158 -17.82 -26.74 5.30
C ILE A 158 -19.07 -26.83 6.16
N SER A 159 -18.89 -27.18 7.43
CA SER A 159 -19.91 -27.16 8.48
C SER A 159 -19.34 -26.56 9.76
N ASP A 160 -20.20 -26.18 10.69
CA ASP A 160 -19.84 -25.43 11.91
C ASP A 160 -18.66 -26.02 12.71
N ASN A 161 -18.55 -27.36 12.75
CA ASN A 161 -17.54 -28.07 13.54
C ASN A 161 -16.59 -28.92 12.71
N LYS A 162 -16.82 -29.02 11.41
CA LYS A 162 -16.08 -29.92 10.53
C LYS A 162 -15.93 -29.34 9.13
N ILE A 163 -14.69 -29.34 8.64
CA ILE A 163 -14.37 -28.95 7.27
C ILE A 163 -13.66 -30.11 6.59
N LYS A 164 -14.05 -30.45 5.38
CA LYS A 164 -13.36 -31.47 4.58
C LYS A 164 -13.00 -30.96 3.20
N GLY A 165 -12.05 -31.66 2.60
CA GLY A 165 -11.65 -31.40 1.24
C GLY A 165 -10.47 -32.24 0.82
N THR A 166 -9.72 -31.71 -0.14
CA THR A 166 -8.57 -32.37 -0.73
C THR A 166 -7.36 -31.46 -0.76
N ARG A 167 -6.19 -32.03 -0.54
CA ARG A 167 -4.90 -31.38 -0.76
C ARG A 167 -4.17 -32.11 -1.87
N THR A 168 -3.69 -31.38 -2.85
CA THR A 168 -2.85 -31.88 -3.94
C THR A 168 -1.46 -31.29 -3.79
N ILE A 169 -0.45 -32.14 -3.85
CA ILE A 169 0.96 -31.75 -3.88
C ILE A 169 1.51 -32.17 -5.24
N THR A 170 2.08 -31.22 -5.97
CA THR A 170 2.72 -31.45 -7.26
C THR A 170 4.18 -31.03 -7.16
N SER A 171 5.09 -31.91 -7.57
CA SER A 171 6.53 -31.62 -7.57
C SER A 171 7.25 -32.48 -8.59
N ASP A 172 8.07 -31.84 -9.45
CA ASP A 172 8.95 -32.51 -10.42
C ASP A 172 8.31 -33.69 -11.18
N GLY A 173 7.09 -33.50 -11.69
CA GLY A 173 6.36 -34.50 -12.48
C GLY A 173 5.63 -35.58 -11.66
N CYS A 174 5.74 -35.55 -10.33
CA CYS A 174 4.94 -36.37 -9.43
C CYS A 174 3.77 -35.57 -8.82
N THR A 175 2.71 -36.26 -8.45
CA THR A 175 1.50 -35.74 -7.82
C THR A 175 1.04 -36.69 -6.73
N ALA A 176 0.76 -36.13 -5.55
CA ALA A 176 0.13 -36.84 -4.44
C ALA A 176 -1.14 -36.10 -4.01
N LYS A 177 -2.22 -36.84 -3.81
CA LYS A 177 -3.50 -36.33 -3.32
C LYS A 177 -3.77 -36.87 -1.92
N PHE A 178 -4.34 -35.99 -1.11
CA PHE A 178 -4.66 -36.25 0.27
C PHE A 178 -6.11 -35.86 0.55
N SER A 179 -6.80 -36.69 1.30
CA SER A 179 -8.03 -36.30 1.99
C SER A 179 -7.66 -35.42 3.17
N VAL A 180 -8.37 -34.31 3.33
CA VAL A 180 -8.20 -33.39 4.45
C VAL A 180 -9.50 -33.37 5.25
N GLU A 181 -9.38 -33.53 6.56
CA GLU A 181 -10.48 -33.38 7.51
C GLU A 181 -10.01 -32.49 8.65
N LEU A 182 -10.70 -31.37 8.85
CA LEU A 182 -10.46 -30.42 9.93
C LEU A 182 -11.62 -30.49 10.91
N VAL A 183 -11.31 -30.59 12.20
CA VAL A 183 -12.30 -30.57 13.28
C VAL A 183 -11.99 -29.37 14.17
N ARG A 184 -13.02 -28.62 14.55
CA ARG A 184 -12.83 -27.41 15.35
C ARG A 184 -12.10 -27.76 16.65
N SER A 185 -11.09 -26.97 17.01
CA SER A 185 -10.37 -27.21 18.26
C SER A 185 -11.25 -26.75 19.42
N THR A 186 -11.92 -27.69 20.08
CA THR A 186 -12.64 -27.42 21.31
C THR A 186 -11.61 -27.07 22.38
N LYS A 187 -11.50 -25.78 22.70
CA LYS A 187 -10.90 -25.35 23.96
C LYS A 187 -11.89 -25.57 25.10
#